data_AF-A0A2K2CTX9-F1
#
_entry.id   AF-A0A2K2CTX9-F1
#
_cell.length_a   1.000
_cell.length_b   1.000
_cell.length_c   1.000
_cell.angle_alpha   90.00
_cell.angle_beta   90.00
_cell.angle_gamma   90.00
#
_symmetry.space_group_name_H-M   'P 1'
#
loop_
_entity.id
_entity.type
_entity.pdbx_description
1 polymer ?
#
loop_
_entity_poly.entity_id
_entity_poly.type
_entity_poly.pdbx_seq_one_letter_code
_entity_poly.pdbx_strand_id
1 'polypeptide(L)'
;YLLLIVWPDGGDLHDIVSSARRDFHHPFFIEVVIICCWNIWKQRNDFIFDGVVPSFRRWEYGFKEDLTLLMHRVKPVVADALKSWMRSLL
;
A
#
# COMPACT_ATOMS: atom_id res chain seq x y z
N TYR A 1 -4.01 12.19 -0.25
CA TYR A 1 -2.68 11.76 -0.74
C TYR A 1 -2.02 10.74 0.22
N LEU A 2 -2.77 9.71 0.65
CA LEU A 2 -2.41 8.86 1.81
C LEU A 2 -1.14 8.00 1.61
N LEU A 3 -0.78 7.69 0.36
CA LEU A 3 0.35 6.80 0.06
C LEU A 3 1.58 7.54 -0.47
N LEU A 4 1.47 8.84 -0.74
CA LEU A 4 2.52 9.65 -1.38
C LEU A 4 3.09 9.06 -2.69
N ILE A 5 2.34 8.16 -3.34
CA ILE A 5 2.70 7.63 -4.67
C ILE A 5 2.13 8.58 -5.72
N VAL A 6 3.01 9.08 -6.58
CA VAL A 6 2.64 9.84 -7.77
C VAL A 6 2.59 8.87 -8.95
N TRP A 7 1.43 8.79 -9.61
CA TRP A 7 1.24 7.97 -10.80
C TRP A 7 1.31 8.87 -12.05
N PRO A 8 2.21 8.62 -13.01
CA PRO A 8 2.25 9.35 -14.28
C PRO A 8 0.99 9.13 -15.12
N ASP A 9 0.62 10.15 -15.92
CA ASP A 9 -0.46 10.03 -16.90
C ASP A 9 0.05 9.35 -18.20
N GLY A 10 -0.59 8.24 -18.58
CA GLY A 10 -0.30 7.52 -19.83
C GLY A 10 1.00 6.71 -19.83
N GLY A 11 1.28 6.06 -20.96
CA GLY A 11 2.42 5.16 -21.14
C GLY A 11 2.11 3.68 -20.91
N ASP A 12 3.10 2.81 -21.15
CA ASP A 12 2.99 1.39 -20.80
C ASP A 12 3.05 1.20 -19.27
N LEU A 13 2.44 0.12 -18.78
CA LEU A 13 2.42 -0.21 -17.35
C LEU A 13 3.82 -0.26 -16.74
N HIS A 14 4.80 -0.80 -17.47
CA HIS A 14 6.18 -0.89 -16.99
C HIS A 14 6.76 0.50 -16.69
N ASP A 15 6.50 1.48 -17.56
CA ASP A 15 7.03 2.83 -17.43
C ASP A 15 6.35 3.58 -16.29
N ILE A 16 5.03 3.42 -16.16
CA ILE A 16 4.22 3.98 -15.07
C ILE A 16 4.74 3.47 -13.72
N VAL A 17 4.88 2.16 -13.56
CA VAL A 17 5.35 1.52 -12.32
C VAL A 17 6.80 1.89 -12.02
N SER A 18 7.65 1.92 -13.05
CA SER A 18 9.06 2.29 -12.90
C SER A 18 9.23 3.74 -12.46
N SER A 19 8.41 4.67 -12.98
CA SER A 19 8.45 6.07 -12.54
C SER A 19 7.94 6.22 -11.12
N ALA A 20 6.76 5.66 -10.82
CA ALA A 20 6.18 5.71 -9.48
C ALA A 20 7.14 5.14 -8.42
N ARG A 21 7.86 4.06 -8.75
CA ARG A 21 8.89 3.48 -7.88
C ARG A 21 10.07 4.41 -7.63
N ARG A 22 10.55 5.13 -8.65
CA ARG A 22 11.66 6.09 -8.50
C ARG A 22 11.25 7.26 -7.61
N ASP A 23 10.03 7.75 -7.79
CA ASP A 23 9.50 8.93 -7.10
C ASP A 23 9.01 8.62 -5.68
N PHE A 24 8.81 7.34 -5.34
CA PHE A 24 8.43 6.91 -3.99
C PHE A 24 9.57 7.05 -2.97
N HIS A 25 10.83 7.14 -3.41
CA HIS A 25 12.02 7.38 -2.58
C HIS A 25 12.25 6.43 -1.39
N HIS A 26 11.56 5.29 -1.34
CA HIS A 26 11.69 4.28 -0.30
C HIS A 26 11.92 2.88 -0.88
N PRO A 27 12.66 2.00 -0.17
CA PRO A 27 13.04 0.69 -0.71
C PRO A 27 11.88 -0.32 -0.75
N PHE A 28 10.68 0.04 -0.31
CA PHE A 28 9.53 -0.84 -0.09
C PHE A 28 8.30 -0.46 -0.95
N PHE A 29 8.52 0.15 -2.11
CA PHE A 29 7.43 0.57 -3.01
C PHE A 29 6.49 -0.58 -3.39
N ILE A 30 7.05 -1.72 -3.80
CA ILE A 30 6.27 -2.85 -4.30
C ILE A 30 5.45 -3.46 -3.16
N GLU A 31 6.03 -3.56 -1.97
CA GLU A 31 5.37 -4.01 -0.75
C GLU A 31 4.13 -3.15 -0.45
N VAL A 32 4.27 -1.83 -0.48
CA VAL A 32 3.15 -0.91 -0.27
C VAL A 32 2.06 -1.11 -1.31
N VAL A 33 2.43 -1.14 -2.61
CA VAL A 33 1.46 -1.33 -3.71
C VAL A 33 0.72 -2.68 -3.59
N ILE A 34 1.43 -3.77 -3.28
CA ILE A 34 0.83 -5.09 -3.10
C ILE A 34 -0.16 -5.08 -1.94
N ILE A 35 0.21 -4.51 -0.78
CA ILE A 35 -0.69 -4.44 0.38
C ILE A 35 -1.90 -3.54 0.11
N CYS A 36 -1.74 -2.44 -0.66
CA CYS A 36 -2.86 -1.63 -1.12
C CYS A 36 -3.84 -2.44 -1.98
N CYS A 37 -3.34 -3.10 -3.03
CA CYS A 37 -4.13 -3.91 -3.95
C CYS A 37 -4.82 -5.07 -3.20
N TRP A 38 -4.12 -5.71 -2.28
CA TRP A 38 -4.66 -6.76 -1.42
C TRP A 38 -5.85 -6.25 -0.57
N ASN A 39 -5.72 -5.07 0.03
CA ASN A 39 -6.82 -4.51 0.82
C ASN A 39 -8.00 -4.06 -0.05
N ILE A 40 -7.77 -3.59 -1.29
CA ILE A 40 -8.86 -3.34 -2.25
C ILE A 40 -9.61 -4.64 -2.57
N TRP A 41 -8.85 -5.73 -2.81
CA TRP A 41 -9.43 -7.03 -3.07
C TRP A 41 -10.27 -7.54 -1.87
N LYS A 42 -9.78 -7.41 -0.63
CA LYS A 42 -10.54 -7.73 0.58
C LYS A 42 -11.86 -6.94 0.66
N GLN A 43 -11.83 -5.61 0.45
CA GLN A 43 -13.05 -4.78 0.47
C GLN A 43 -14.09 -5.26 -0.57
N ARG A 44 -13.63 -5.64 -1.77
CA ARG A 44 -14.53 -6.16 -2.83
C ARG A 44 -15.13 -7.50 -2.45
N ASN A 45 -14.36 -8.39 -1.83
CA ASN A 45 -14.85 -9.68 -1.38
C ASN A 45 -15.84 -9.55 -0.23
N ASP A 46 -15.54 -8.73 0.78
CA ASP A 46 -16.46 -8.46 1.90
C ASP A 46 -17.79 -7.91 1.38
N PHE A 47 -17.78 -7.09 0.32
CA PHE A 47 -19.01 -6.62 -0.31
C PHE A 47 -19.79 -7.73 -1.02
N ILE A 48 -19.09 -8.58 -1.80
CA ILE A 48 -19.73 -9.64 -2.60
C ILE A 48 -20.30 -10.76 -1.71
N PHE A 49 -19.55 -11.18 -0.70
CA PHE A 49 -19.89 -12.37 0.10
C PHE A 49 -20.64 -12.02 1.38
N ASP A 50 -20.35 -10.88 2.00
CA ASP A 50 -20.88 -10.51 3.32
C ASP A 50 -21.77 -9.24 3.28
N GLY A 51 -21.96 -8.64 2.11
CA GLY A 51 -22.78 -7.43 1.95
C GLY A 51 -22.22 -6.19 2.66
N VAL A 52 -20.94 -6.22 3.07
CA VAL A 52 -20.31 -5.11 3.78
C VAL A 52 -20.00 -3.98 2.80
N VAL A 53 -20.53 -2.78 3.08
CA VAL A 53 -20.28 -1.60 2.26
C VAL A 53 -18.79 -1.21 2.33
N PRO A 54 -18.08 -1.14 1.18
CA PRO A 54 -16.70 -0.68 1.15
C PRO A 54 -16.59 0.75 1.67
N SER A 55 -15.57 1.01 2.47
CA SER A 55 -15.26 2.38 2.89
C SER A 55 -13.76 2.61 2.93
N PHE A 56 -13.36 3.84 2.60
CA PHE A 56 -11.95 4.23 2.65
C PHE A 56 -11.35 4.02 4.05
N ARG A 57 -12.10 4.31 5.12
CA ARG A 57 -11.65 4.13 6.50
C ARG A 57 -11.37 2.66 6.83
N ARG A 58 -12.24 1.73 6.40
CA ARG A 58 -12.04 0.28 6.63
C ARG A 58 -10.85 -0.24 5.81
N TRP A 59 -10.70 0.24 4.58
CA TRP A 59 -9.55 -0.06 3.73
C TRP A 59 -8.24 0.43 4.37
N GLU A 60 -8.21 1.68 4.84
CA GLU A 60 -7.04 2.29 5.48
C GLU A 60 -6.63 1.52 6.75
N TYR A 61 -7.61 1.13 7.56
CA TYR A 61 -7.38 0.34 8.76
C TYR A 61 -6.73 -1.01 8.42
N GLY A 62 -7.34 -1.79 7.50
CA GLY A 62 -6.79 -3.08 7.08
C GLY A 62 -5.43 -2.96 6.40
N PHE A 63 -5.20 -1.88 5.66
CA PHE A 63 -3.91 -1.57 5.06
C PHE A 63 -2.81 -1.37 6.13
N LYS A 64 -3.09 -0.57 7.17
CA LYS A 64 -2.17 -0.34 8.29
C LYS A 64 -1.89 -1.63 9.09
N GLU A 65 -2.91 -2.46 9.31
CA GLU A 65 -2.75 -3.76 9.98
C GLU A 65 -1.84 -4.71 9.18
N ASP A 66 -2.12 -4.89 7.89
CA ASP A 66 -1.33 -5.78 7.03
C ASP A 66 0.12 -5.30 6.87
N LEU A 67 0.33 -3.98 6.81
CA LEU A 67 1.68 -3.39 6.79
C LEU A 67 2.45 -3.66 8.09
N THR A 68 1.76 -3.58 9.23
CA THR A 68 2.36 -3.90 10.54
C THR A 68 2.77 -5.37 10.59
N LEU A 69 1.94 -6.28 10.06
CA LEU A 69 2.29 -7.69 9.94
C LEU A 69 3.47 -7.93 8.98
N LEU A 70 3.56 -7.17 7.89
CA LEU A 70 4.66 -7.26 6.93
C LEU A 70 6.01 -6.87 7.57
N MET A 71 6.04 -5.91 8.49
CA MET A 71 7.28 -5.52 9.19
C MET A 71 7.97 -6.69 9.90
N HIS A 72 7.21 -7.71 10.32
CA HIS A 72 7.76 -8.91 10.93
C HIS A 72 8.35 -9.92 9.94
N ARG A 73 8.11 -9.75 8.62
CA ARG A 73 8.50 -10.69 7.57
C ARG A 73 9.61 -10.17 6.65
N VAL A 74 9.90 -8.87 6.70
CA VAL A 74 10.95 -8.23 5.90
C VAL A 74 12.26 -8.10 6.69
N LYS A 75 13.34 -7.75 6.00
CA LYS A 75 14.63 -7.48 6.65
C LYS A 75 14.49 -6.32 7.65
N PRO A 76 15.22 -6.31 8.78
CA PRO A 76 15.13 -5.26 9.80
C PRO A 76 15.26 -3.84 9.24
N VAL A 77 16.22 -3.62 8.33
CA VAL A 77 16.41 -2.31 7.67
C VAL A 77 15.17 -1.83 6.89
N VAL A 78 14.42 -2.75 6.28
CA VAL A 78 13.17 -2.44 5.57
C VAL A 78 12.04 -2.20 6.57
N ALA A 79 11.97 -2.99 7.64
CA ALA A 79 10.99 -2.82 8.70
C ALA A 79 11.13 -1.47 9.41
N ASP A 80 12.35 -1.05 9.72
CA ASP A 80 12.64 0.26 10.33
C ASP A 80 12.25 1.41 9.41
N ALA A 81 12.56 1.29 8.12
CA ALA A 81 12.19 2.29 7.12
C ALA A 81 10.65 2.37 6.93
N LEU A 82 9.96 1.22 6.88
CA LEU A 82 8.50 1.14 6.86
C LEU A 82 7.87 1.77 8.11
N LYS A 83 8.43 1.49 9.29
CA LYS A 83 7.96 2.05 10.56
C LYS A 83 8.17 3.55 10.64
N SER A 84 9.28 4.07 10.08
CA SER A 84 9.51 5.50 9.97
C SER A 84 8.50 6.16 9.03
N TRP A 85 8.28 5.57 7.85
CA TRP A 85 7.34 6.07 6.87
C TRP A 85 5.90 6.04 7.37
N MET A 86 5.45 4.95 8.00
CA MET A 86 4.10 4.89 8.59
C MET A 86 3.85 5.97 9.64
N ARG A 87 4.87 6.35 10.43
CA ARG A 87 4.76 7.45 11.39
C ARG A 87 4.61 8.82 10.73
N SER A 88 5.11 9.00 9.49
CA SER A 88 4.89 10.25 8.74
C SER A 88 3.53 10.33 8.04
N LEU A 89 2.76 9.24 8.00
CA LEU A 89 1.42 9.19 7.43
C LEU A 89 0.30 9.41 8.47
N LEU A 90 0.64 9.39 9.75
CA LEU A 90 -0.25 9.61 10.90
C LEU A 90 -0.07 11.04 11.42
#